data_AF-A0A2E2T556-F1
#
_entry.id   AF-A0A2E2T556-F1
#
_cell.length_a   1.000
_cell.length_b   1.000
_cell.length_c   1.000
_cell.angle_alpha   90.00
_cell.angle_beta   90.00
_cell.angle_gamma   90.00
#
_symmetry.space_group_name_H-M   'P 1'
#
loop_
_entity.id
_entity.type
_entity.pdbx_description
1 polymer ?
#
loop_
_entity_poly.entity_id
_entity_poly.type
_entity_poly.pdbx_seq_one_letter_code
_entity_poly.pdbx_strand_id
1 'polypeptide(L)'
;MLELSATVQPGICEVHTTDHRGFTPEEIAERAVPKVVSVAEGADPEVREQAEAFKNRLFHVIVKACNDAIRSDRTTLTNLLDQQGHKDMADILRRL
;
A
#
# COMPACT_ATOMS: atom_id res chain seq x y z
N MET A 1 -48.34 -4.91 -10.34
CA MET A 1 -47.06 -4.35 -10.80
C MET A 1 -46.25 -4.11 -9.52
N LEU A 2 -45.26 -4.96 -9.22
CA LEU A 2 -44.42 -4.79 -8.02
C LEU A 2 -43.23 -3.91 -8.41
N GLU A 3 -43.17 -2.70 -7.85
CA GLU A 3 -41.98 -1.86 -7.93
C GLU A 3 -40.98 -2.33 -6.86
N LEU A 4 -39.85 -2.88 -7.33
CA LEU A 4 -38.70 -3.16 -6.50
C LEU A 4 -37.80 -1.92 -6.51
N SER A 5 -37.92 -1.04 -5.51
CA SER A 5 -36.92 0.02 -5.31
C SER A 5 -35.69 -0.59 -4.66
N ALA A 6 -34.73 -1.03 -5.48
CA ALA A 6 -33.41 -1.36 -4.98
C ALA A 6 -32.67 -0.05 -4.65
N THR A 7 -32.62 0.30 -3.37
CA THR A 7 -31.73 1.36 -2.87
C THR A 7 -30.30 0.84 -2.97
N VAL A 8 -29.61 1.18 -4.06
CA VAL A 8 -28.17 1.00 -4.16
C VAL A 8 -27.52 2.03 -3.24
N GLN A 9 -27.02 1.59 -2.09
CA GLN A 9 -26.24 2.45 -1.21
C GLN A 9 -24.90 2.77 -1.90
N PRO A 10 -24.46 4.04 -1.94
CA PRO A 10 -23.12 4.36 -2.44
C PRO A 10 -22.09 3.60 -1.58
N GLY A 11 -21.16 2.93 -2.26
CA GLY A 11 -20.12 2.14 -1.62
C GLY A 11 -19.38 2.97 -0.57
N ILE A 12 -19.17 2.39 0.62
CA ILE A 12 -18.49 3.02 1.75
C ILE A 12 -17.09 3.44 1.29
N CYS A 13 -16.84 4.74 1.20
CA CYS A 13 -15.53 5.28 0.89
C CYS A 13 -14.79 5.59 2.20
N GLU A 14 -13.72 4.86 2.47
CA GLU A 14 -12.89 5.07 3.66
C GLU A 14 -11.72 6.00 3.33
N VAL A 15 -11.65 7.13 4.03
CA VAL A 15 -10.58 8.12 3.88
C VAL A 15 -9.58 7.91 5.00
N HIS A 16 -8.31 7.74 4.62
CA HIS A 16 -7.20 7.68 5.56
C HIS A 16 -6.31 8.90 5.37
N THR A 17 -5.90 9.52 6.46
CA THR A 17 -5.05 10.72 6.48
C THR A 17 -3.89 10.53 7.43
N THR A 18 -2.79 11.22 7.14
CA THR A 18 -1.58 11.26 7.97
C THR A 18 -1.19 12.71 8.21
N ASP A 19 -0.63 12.99 9.38
CA ASP A 19 -0.20 14.35 9.73
C ASP A 19 1.29 14.54 9.43
N HIS A 20 1.60 15.51 8.57
CA HIS A 20 2.97 15.94 8.27
C HIS A 20 3.91 14.84 7.74
N ARG A 21 3.36 13.76 7.15
CA ARG A 21 4.10 12.68 6.49
C ARG A 21 3.21 11.95 5.48
N GLY A 22 3.81 11.18 4.58
CA GLY A 22 3.09 10.17 3.78
C GLY A 22 2.92 8.85 4.53
N PHE A 23 2.15 7.92 3.96
CA PHE A 23 1.98 6.57 4.53
C PHE A 23 3.30 5.79 4.57
N THR A 24 3.49 4.95 5.60
CA THR A 24 4.59 3.97 5.60
C THR A 24 4.30 2.82 4.62
N PRO A 25 5.34 2.09 4.17
CA PRO A 25 5.17 0.82 3.45
C PRO A 25 4.22 -0.14 4.16
N GLU A 26 4.26 -0.22 5.49
CA GLU A 26 3.41 -1.09 6.31
C GLU A 26 1.95 -0.66 6.26
N GLU A 27 1.65 0.63 6.46
CA GLU A 27 0.29 1.19 6.38
C GLU A 27 -0.30 1.01 4.96
N ILE A 28 0.54 1.13 3.92
CA ILE A 28 0.13 0.86 2.53
C ILE A 28 -0.18 -0.62 2.35
N ALA A 29 0.67 -1.51 2.86
CA ALA A 29 0.49 -2.95 2.74
C ALA A 29 -0.76 -3.44 3.48
N GLU A 30 -1.01 -2.96 4.71
CA GLU A 30 -2.23 -3.25 5.47
C GLU A 30 -3.50 -2.91 4.70
N ARG A 31 -3.49 -1.78 3.97
CA ARG A 31 -4.64 -1.34 3.16
C ARG A 31 -4.75 -2.06 1.82
N ALA A 32 -3.63 -2.58 1.29
CA ALA A 32 -3.59 -3.24 -0.01
C ALA A 32 -3.95 -4.73 0.08
N VAL A 33 -3.49 -5.43 1.13
CA VAL A 33 -3.69 -6.88 1.30
C VAL A 33 -5.17 -7.30 1.21
N PRO A 34 -6.13 -6.65 1.92
CA PRO A 34 -7.55 -7.01 1.85
C PRO A 34 -8.18 -6.77 0.47
N LYS A 35 -7.62 -5.86 -0.32
CA LYS A 35 -8.09 -5.55 -1.68
C LYS A 35 -7.65 -6.60 -2.70
N VAL A 36 -6.50 -7.24 -2.45
CA VAL A 36 -5.97 -8.31 -3.30
C VAL A 36 -6.58 -9.65 -2.93
N VAL A 37 -6.78 -9.91 -1.63
CA VAL A 37 -7.25 -11.20 -1.12
C VAL A 37 -8.44 -10.98 -0.21
N SER A 38 -9.63 -11.36 -0.70
CA SER A 38 -10.86 -11.43 0.09
C SER A 38 -11.31 -12.88 0.21
N VAL A 39 -11.90 -13.22 1.36
CA VAL A 39 -12.45 -14.55 1.63
C VAL A 39 -13.95 -14.39 1.85
N ALA A 40 -14.75 -15.20 1.16
CA ALA A 40 -16.20 -15.18 1.31
C ALA A 40 -16.62 -15.73 2.69
N GLU A 41 -17.72 -15.20 3.27
CA GLU A 41 -18.22 -15.61 4.59
C GLU A 41 -18.59 -17.10 4.71
N GLY A 42 -18.79 -17.80 3.59
CA GLY A 42 -19.11 -19.24 3.54
C GLY A 42 -17.97 -20.14 3.04
N ALA A 43 -16.74 -19.63 2.94
CA ALA A 43 -15.61 -20.43 2.46
C ALA A 43 -15.26 -21.57 3.44
N ASP A 44 -14.77 -22.69 2.90
CA ASP A 44 -14.29 -23.83 3.68
C ASP A 44 -13.20 -23.38 4.69
N PRO A 45 -13.19 -23.90 5.94
CA PRO A 45 -12.17 -23.58 6.93
C PRO A 45 -10.73 -23.68 6.41
N GLU A 46 -10.41 -24.68 5.58
CA GLU A 46 -9.07 -24.88 5.02
C GLU A 46 -8.69 -23.74 4.06
N VAL A 47 -9.63 -23.32 3.21
CA VAL A 47 -9.44 -22.20 2.26
C VAL A 47 -9.24 -20.89 3.02
N ARG A 48 -9.95 -20.69 4.13
CA ARG A 48 -9.79 -19.50 4.98
C ARG A 48 -8.41 -19.44 5.62
N GLU A 49 -7.91 -20.57 6.13
CA GLU A 49 -6.57 -20.65 6.72
C GLU A 49 -5.48 -20.40 5.69
N GLN A 50 -5.60 -21.00 4.50
CA GLN A 50 -4.68 -20.75 3.39
C GLN A 50 -4.68 -19.28 2.95
N ALA A 51 -5.86 -18.65 2.87
CA ALA A 51 -5.97 -17.26 2.50
C ALA A 51 -5.32 -16.33 3.54
N GLU A 52 -5.45 -16.63 4.83
CA GLU A 52 -4.82 -15.86 5.90
C GLU A 52 -3.29 -16.00 5.88
N ALA A 53 -2.79 -17.22 5.68
CA ALA A 53 -1.35 -17.45 5.48
C ALA A 53 -0.82 -16.69 4.24
N PHE A 54 -1.60 -16.66 3.16
CA PHE A 54 -1.24 -15.94 1.95
C PHE A 54 -1.24 -14.42 2.16
N LYS A 55 -2.21 -13.86 2.89
CA LYS A 55 -2.25 -12.43 3.26
C LYS A 55 -1.00 -12.00 4.02
N ASN A 56 -0.56 -12.79 5.00
CA ASN A 56 0.66 -12.52 5.76
C ASN A 56 1.90 -12.48 4.85
N ARG A 57 2.01 -13.43 3.92
CA ARG A 57 3.10 -13.41 2.94
C ARG A 57 3.01 -12.20 2.01
N LEU A 58 1.81 -11.88 1.53
CA LEU A 58 1.57 -10.77 0.63
C LEU A 58 1.92 -9.42 1.28
N PHE A 59 1.59 -9.25 2.56
CA PHE A 59 1.98 -8.08 3.34
C PHE A 59 3.49 -7.82 3.23
N HIS A 60 4.32 -8.82 3.54
CA HIS A 60 5.78 -8.67 3.46
C HIS A 60 6.30 -8.41 2.04
N VAL A 61 5.66 -9.00 1.03
CA VAL A 61 6.02 -8.74 -0.38
C VAL A 61 5.75 -7.28 -0.75
N ILE A 62 4.59 -6.74 -0.38
CA ILE A 62 4.22 -5.35 -0.66
C ILE A 62 5.15 -4.40 0.10
N VAL A 63 5.39 -4.63 1.38
CA VAL A 63 6.33 -3.82 2.19
C VAL A 63 7.72 -3.80 1.53
N LYS A 64 8.23 -4.96 1.11
CA LYS A 64 9.53 -5.03 0.42
C LYS A 64 9.51 -4.24 -0.88
N ALA A 65 8.48 -4.41 -1.71
CA ALA A 65 8.37 -3.70 -2.99
C ALA A 65 8.32 -2.18 -2.81
N CYS A 66 7.57 -1.68 -1.82
CA CYS A 66 7.53 -0.25 -1.49
C CYS A 66 8.90 0.27 -1.03
N ASN A 67 9.59 -0.47 -0.17
CA ASN A 67 10.94 -0.11 0.27
C ASN A 67 11.94 -0.07 -0.89
N ASP A 68 11.89 -1.05 -1.79
CA ASP A 68 12.75 -1.09 -2.99
C ASP A 68 12.45 0.09 -3.92
N ALA A 69 11.18 0.45 -4.10
CA ALA A 69 10.76 1.61 -4.89
C ALA A 69 11.27 2.93 -4.28
N ILE A 70 11.13 3.13 -2.96
CA ILE A 70 11.62 4.33 -2.27
C ILE A 70 13.14 4.46 -2.41
N ARG A 71 13.88 3.35 -2.29
CA ARG A 71 15.34 3.36 -2.47
C ARG A 71 15.73 3.72 -3.91
N SER A 72 15.01 3.18 -4.89
CA SER A 72 15.25 3.47 -6.30
C SER A 72 14.98 4.94 -6.63
N ASP A 73 13.87 5.49 -6.12
CA ASP A 73 13.50 6.89 -6.29
C ASP A 73 14.53 7.83 -5.63
N ARG A 74 14.90 7.59 -4.36
CA ARG A 74 15.93 8.36 -3.66
C ARG A 74 17.26 8.35 -4.41
N THR A 75 17.68 7.19 -4.92
CA THR A 75 18.92 7.08 -5.72
C THR A 75 18.85 7.96 -6.97
N THR A 76 17.71 7.96 -7.65
CA THR A 76 17.49 8.79 -8.85
C THR A 76 17.54 10.27 -8.50
N LEU A 77 16.84 10.70 -7.45
CA LEU A 77 16.82 12.09 -6.99
C LEU A 77 18.20 12.59 -6.56
N THR A 78 18.93 11.80 -5.79
CA THR A 78 20.31 12.12 -5.40
C THR A 78 21.20 12.35 -6.62
N ASN A 79 21.11 11.48 -7.64
CA ASN A 79 21.92 11.61 -8.84
C ASN A 79 21.54 12.86 -9.66
N LEU A 80 20.24 13.17 -9.77
CA LEU A 80 19.77 14.37 -10.45
C LEU A 80 20.24 15.65 -9.75
N LEU A 81 20.16 15.69 -8.41
CA LEU A 81 20.62 16.82 -7.62
C LEU A 81 22.13 17.03 -7.76
N ASP A 82 22.92 15.97 -7.73
CA ASP A 82 24.38 16.05 -7.92
C ASP A 82 24.73 16.55 -9.34
N GLN A 83 24.03 16.07 -10.37
CA GLN A 83 24.20 16.53 -11.75
C GLN A 83 23.87 18.02 -11.94
N GLN A 84 22.91 18.55 -11.17
CA GLN A 84 22.53 19.96 -11.19
C GLN A 84 23.45 20.84 -10.32
N GLY A 85 24.42 20.24 -9.61
CA GLY A 85 25.35 20.95 -8.72
C GLY A 85 24.86 21.14 -7.29
N HIS A 86 23.69 20.58 -6.92
CA HIS A 86 23.09 20.65 -5.59
C HIS A 86 23.62 19.52 -4.66
N LYS A 87 24.94 19.49 -4.46
CA LYS A 87 25.62 18.42 -3.70
C LYS A 87 25.20 18.33 -2.24
N ASP A 88 24.98 19.48 -1.60
CA ASP A 88 24.51 19.59 -0.23
C ASP A 88 23.14 18.91 -0.04
N MET A 89 22.20 19.14 -0.95
CA MET A 89 20.88 18.52 -0.93
C MET A 89 20.96 17.01 -1.22
N ALA A 90 21.81 16.61 -2.17
CA ALA A 90 22.04 15.20 -2.49
C ALA A 90 22.58 14.44 -1.27
N ASP A 91 23.47 15.05 -0.49
CA ASP A 91 24.05 14.45 0.72
C ASP A 91 23.06 14.39 1.90
N ILE A 92 22.17 15.37 2.04
CA ILE A 92 21.06 15.30 3.00
C ILE A 92 20.19 14.09 2.66
N LEU A 93 19.79 13.94 1.39
CA LEU A 93 18.89 12.87 0.96
C LEU A 93 19.50 11.47 1.14
N ARG A 94 20.82 11.32 0.96
CA ARG A 94 21.53 10.04 1.20
C ARG A 94 21.55 9.60 2.66
N ARG A 95 21.40 10.54 3.61
CA ARG A 95 21.47 10.28 5.06
C ARG A 95 20.11 9.98 5.67
N LEU A 96 19.02 10.23 4.93
CA LEU A 96 17.63 9.90 5.29
C LEU A 96 17.27 8.46 4.89
#